data_AF-A0A7L4N1C9-F1
#
_entry.id   AF-A0A7L4N1C9-F1
#
_cell.length_a   1.000
_cell.length_b   1.000
_cell.length_c   1.000
_cell.angle_alpha   90.00
_cell.angle_beta   90.00
_cell.angle_gamma   90.00
#
_symmetry.space_group_name_H-M   'P 1'
#
loop_
_entity.id
_entity.type
_entity.pdbx_description
1 polymer ?
#
loop_
_entity_poly.entity_id
_entity_poly.type
_entity_poly.pdbx_seq_one_letter_code
_entity_poly.pdbx_strand_id
1 'polypeptide(L)'
;DPRAGHRQDDVLVGAPLYMARHPNGQRSELGRLYLYLGGGQRLFARPPQTLTGTHPYGRFSAAIASLGDLDKDGYGGGVAQSPVSPDVAVGAPMGGEGGSGQVFIFRGHSEGLTAEPTQSLDSPFPGPAAFGFALRGATDLDGNGYPDLLVGAYGAAKVAVYRGQPVVVARTQLSVPDGLNPELRTCALPASGDRVSW
;
A
#
# COMPACT_ATOMS: atom_id res chain seq x y z
N ASP A 1 10.51 -25.07 -20.58
CA ASP A 1 9.62 -24.46 -21.58
C ASP A 1 10.17 -23.07 -21.91
N PRO A 2 10.59 -22.77 -23.15
CA PRO A 2 11.19 -21.48 -23.51
C PRO A 2 10.16 -20.35 -23.71
N ARG A 3 8.90 -20.52 -23.28
CA ARG A 3 7.84 -19.50 -23.32
C ARG A 3 7.51 -18.85 -21.96
N ALA A 4 8.38 -18.98 -20.96
CA ALA A 4 8.30 -18.11 -19.79
C ALA A 4 8.70 -16.70 -20.24
N GLY A 5 7.72 -15.89 -20.66
CA GLY A 5 7.94 -14.50 -21.03
C GLY A 5 8.73 -13.81 -19.94
N HIS A 6 9.89 -13.26 -20.28
CA HIS A 6 10.74 -12.55 -19.33
C HIS A 6 9.93 -11.41 -18.72
N ARG A 7 9.59 -11.54 -17.43
CA ARG A 7 9.02 -10.46 -16.62
C ARG A 7 10.03 -9.32 -16.65
N GLN A 8 9.59 -8.15 -17.08
CA GLN A 8 10.44 -6.96 -17.09
C GLN A 8 10.22 -6.24 -15.78
N ASP A 9 11.30 -5.92 -15.07
CA ASP A 9 11.21 -5.22 -13.79
C ASP A 9 10.69 -3.80 -13.99
N ASP A 10 9.84 -3.35 -13.07
CA ASP A 10 9.43 -1.96 -12.97
C ASP A 10 10.54 -1.12 -12.34
N VAL A 11 10.64 0.16 -12.73
CA VAL A 11 11.65 1.09 -12.21
C VAL A 11 10.98 2.17 -11.36
N LEU A 12 11.46 2.32 -10.13
CA LEU A 12 11.06 3.38 -9.21
C LEU A 12 12.18 4.40 -9.06
N VAL A 13 11.84 5.69 -9.17
CA VAL A 13 12.80 6.80 -9.02
C VAL A 13 12.26 7.78 -7.99
N GLY A 14 13.03 8.01 -6.93
CA GLY A 14 12.74 9.01 -5.91
C GLY A 14 13.34 10.37 -6.27
N ALA A 15 12.57 11.43 -6.10
CA ALA A 15 12.98 12.82 -6.24
C ALA A 15 12.59 13.59 -4.97
N PRO A 16 13.28 13.38 -3.84
CA PRO A 16 12.90 13.94 -2.54
C PRO A 16 12.89 15.46 -2.47
N LEU A 17 13.66 16.13 -3.32
CA LEU A 17 13.73 17.60 -3.39
C LEU A 17 12.79 18.19 -4.46
N TYR A 18 11.84 17.40 -4.97
CA TYR A 18 10.88 17.87 -5.96
C TYR A 18 10.00 19.00 -5.39
N MET A 19 9.96 20.12 -6.12
CA MET A 19 9.15 21.30 -5.81
C MET A 19 7.81 21.20 -6.55
N ALA A 20 6.72 21.00 -5.80
CA ALA A 20 5.38 21.03 -6.36
C ALA A 20 4.86 22.47 -6.44
N ARG A 21 4.09 22.76 -7.50
CA ARG A 21 3.42 24.06 -7.65
C ARG A 21 1.98 23.95 -7.18
N HIS A 22 1.59 24.80 -6.24
CA HIS A 22 0.24 24.90 -5.72
C HIS A 22 -0.65 25.74 -6.66
N PRO A 23 -1.99 25.61 -6.58
CA PRO A 23 -2.92 26.41 -7.39
C PRO A 23 -2.75 27.92 -7.23
N ASN A 24 -2.33 28.37 -6.03
CA ASN A 24 -2.02 29.77 -5.73
C ASN A 24 -0.69 30.26 -6.33
N GLY A 25 0.03 29.41 -7.09
CA GLY A 25 1.31 29.74 -7.72
C GLY A 25 2.54 29.54 -6.83
N GLN A 26 2.37 29.32 -5.52
CA GLN A 26 3.46 29.04 -4.58
C GLN A 26 4.12 27.69 -4.91
N ARG A 27 5.40 27.56 -4.56
CA ARG A 27 6.14 26.30 -4.67
C ARG A 27 6.53 25.80 -3.28
N SER A 28 6.37 24.50 -3.06
CA SER A 28 6.78 23.83 -1.83
C SER A 28 7.54 22.55 -2.18
N GLU A 29 8.60 22.26 -1.42
CA GLU A 29 9.29 20.98 -1.52
C GLU A 29 8.37 19.91 -0.96
N LEU A 30 7.90 18.98 -1.80
CA LEU A 30 7.03 17.89 -1.36
C LEU A 30 7.67 16.52 -1.58
N GLY A 31 8.66 16.44 -2.47
CA GLY A 31 9.20 15.16 -2.93
C GLY A 31 8.25 14.44 -3.89
N ARG A 32 8.80 13.60 -4.77
CA ARG A 32 8.02 12.86 -5.76
C ARG A 32 8.63 11.51 -6.08
N LEU A 33 7.79 10.48 -6.10
CA LEU A 33 8.10 9.16 -6.62
C LEU A 33 7.62 9.05 -8.07
N TYR A 34 8.45 8.48 -8.93
CA TYR A 34 8.12 8.13 -10.30
C TYR A 34 8.15 6.61 -10.45
N LEU A 35 7.10 6.03 -11.02
CA LEU A 35 7.02 4.62 -11.39
C LEU A 35 7.00 4.49 -12.91
N TYR A 36 7.94 3.73 -13.45
CA TYR A 36 8.02 3.34 -14.84
C TYR A 36 7.73 1.85 -14.95
N LEU A 37 6.55 1.51 -15.48
CA LEU A 37 6.13 0.13 -15.65
C LEU A 37 6.93 -0.58 -16.77
N GLY A 38 7.45 -1.76 -16.45
CA GLY A 38 8.01 -2.73 -17.38
C GLY A 38 6.87 -3.51 -18.04
N GLY A 39 6.89 -3.64 -19.37
CA GLY A 39 5.75 -4.30 -20.04
C GLY A 39 5.61 -4.09 -21.54
N GLY A 40 6.66 -3.70 -22.24
CA GLY A 40 6.64 -3.57 -23.69
C GLY A 40 8.03 -3.65 -24.29
N GLN A 41 8.13 -3.71 -25.62
CA GLN A 41 9.43 -3.76 -26.31
C GLN A 41 10.36 -2.57 -25.99
N ARG A 42 9.86 -1.51 -25.33
CA ARG A 42 10.64 -0.38 -24.83
C ARG A 42 10.18 0.03 -23.43
N LEU A 43 11.10 -0.02 -22.47
CA LEU A 43 11.00 0.75 -21.22
C LEU A 43 10.73 2.23 -21.58
N PHE A 44 9.98 2.94 -20.73
CA PHE A 44 9.66 4.37 -20.88
C PHE A 44 8.70 4.74 -22.03
N ALA A 45 7.99 3.76 -22.65
CA ALA A 45 7.04 4.04 -23.72
C ALA A 45 5.77 4.78 -23.25
N ARG A 46 5.43 4.70 -21.97
CA ARG A 46 4.30 5.40 -21.34
C ARG A 46 4.82 6.43 -20.34
N PRO A 47 4.07 7.54 -20.12
CA PRO A 47 4.37 8.45 -19.03
C PRO A 47 4.42 7.70 -17.69
N PRO A 48 5.35 8.05 -16.79
CA PRO A 48 5.41 7.41 -15.48
C PRO A 48 4.18 7.78 -14.65
N GLN A 49 3.75 6.85 -13.81
CA GLN A 49 2.89 7.21 -12.68
C GLN A 49 3.71 8.04 -11.69
N THR A 50 3.10 9.08 -11.12
CA THR A 50 3.77 9.96 -10.16
C THR A 50 2.98 10.04 -8.85
N LEU A 51 3.67 9.84 -7.73
CA LEU A 51 3.11 10.05 -6.39
C LEU A 51 3.88 11.22 -5.75
N THR A 52 3.18 12.20 -5.20
CA THR A 52 3.78 13.40 -4.62
C THR A 52 3.55 13.40 -3.12
N GLY A 53 4.58 13.76 -2.33
CA GLY A 53 4.42 13.84 -0.88
C GLY A 53 3.43 14.92 -0.46
N THR A 54 2.90 14.78 0.74
CA THR A 54 1.91 15.71 1.30
C THR A 54 2.51 16.71 2.29
N HIS A 55 3.67 16.39 2.88
CA HIS A 55 4.33 17.21 3.88
C HIS A 55 5.41 18.10 3.27
N PRO A 56 5.31 19.43 3.40
CA PRO A 56 6.37 20.36 3.02
C PRO A 56 7.70 20.01 3.70
N TYR A 57 8.78 19.97 2.92
CA TYR A 57 10.14 19.62 3.36
C TYR A 57 10.28 18.20 3.96
N GLY A 58 9.27 17.33 3.76
CA GLY A 58 9.27 15.98 4.30
C GLY A 58 10.25 15.03 3.60
N ARG A 59 10.79 15.43 2.44
CA ARG A 59 11.62 14.62 1.55
C ARG A 59 11.01 13.26 1.24
N PHE A 60 9.74 13.26 0.84
CA PHE A 60 9.06 12.06 0.36
C PHE A 60 9.86 11.39 -0.75
N SER A 61 9.96 10.06 -0.70
CA SER A 61 10.79 9.23 -1.60
C SER A 61 12.31 9.38 -1.42
N ALA A 62 12.77 9.79 -0.23
CA ALA A 62 14.19 9.75 0.11
C ALA A 62 14.74 8.32 0.24
N ALA A 63 13.90 7.37 0.64
CA ALA A 63 14.18 5.95 0.65
C ALA A 63 12.99 5.19 0.04
N ILE A 64 13.28 4.12 -0.68
CA ILE A 64 12.29 3.26 -1.34
C ILE A 64 12.72 1.82 -1.08
N ALA A 65 11.79 0.99 -0.62
CA ALA A 65 12.02 -0.45 -0.46
C ALA A 65 10.85 -1.24 -1.05
N SER A 66 11.16 -2.29 -1.81
CA SER A 66 10.17 -3.31 -2.16
C SER A 66 9.80 -4.11 -0.92
N LEU A 67 8.51 -4.38 -0.75
CA LEU A 67 7.95 -5.21 0.30
C LEU A 67 7.56 -6.60 -0.21
N GLY A 68 7.57 -6.83 -1.52
CA GLY A 68 7.02 -8.04 -2.12
C GLY A 68 5.50 -7.98 -2.16
N ASP A 69 4.85 -9.08 -1.79
CA ASP A 69 3.39 -9.19 -1.63
C ASP A 69 3.05 -9.13 -0.14
N LEU A 70 2.78 -7.93 0.38
CA LEU A 70 2.62 -7.71 1.82
C LEU A 70 1.28 -8.22 2.33
N ASP A 71 0.22 -8.13 1.53
CA ASP A 71 -1.12 -8.58 1.92
C ASP A 71 -1.54 -9.93 1.30
N LYS A 72 -0.67 -10.54 0.49
CA LYS A 72 -0.90 -11.82 -0.20
C LYS A 72 -2.11 -11.80 -1.11
N ASP A 73 -2.40 -10.65 -1.71
CA ASP A 73 -3.49 -10.51 -2.67
C ASP A 73 -3.14 -11.10 -4.06
N GLY A 74 -1.90 -11.57 -4.23
CA GLY A 74 -1.39 -12.16 -5.46
C GLY A 74 -0.50 -11.22 -6.26
N TYR A 75 -0.21 -10.02 -5.73
CA TYR A 75 0.66 -9.04 -6.36
C TYR A 75 2.02 -8.96 -5.68
N GLY A 76 3.10 -9.23 -6.41
CA GLY A 76 4.48 -9.18 -5.87
C GLY A 76 5.04 -10.53 -5.39
N GLY A 77 4.24 -11.60 -5.38
CA GLY A 77 4.65 -12.97 -5.04
C GLY A 77 5.19 -13.74 -6.25
N GLY A 78 6.24 -14.54 -6.06
CA GLY A 78 6.90 -15.32 -7.13
C GLY A 78 6.07 -16.40 -7.83
N VAL A 79 4.75 -16.46 -7.60
CA VAL A 79 3.84 -17.43 -8.24
C VAL A 79 3.26 -16.83 -9.54
N ALA A 80 4.09 -16.87 -10.59
CA ALA A 80 3.85 -16.94 -12.04
C ALA A 80 2.55 -16.50 -12.75
N GLN A 81 1.57 -15.79 -12.18
CA GLN A 81 0.29 -15.55 -12.88
C GLN A 81 -0.15 -14.09 -13.07
N SER A 82 0.58 -13.09 -12.59
CA SER A 82 0.25 -11.70 -12.95
C SER A 82 1.49 -10.79 -13.04
N PRO A 83 1.69 -10.05 -14.15
CA PRO A 83 2.74 -9.05 -14.29
C PRO A 83 2.36 -7.82 -13.47
N VAL A 84 2.70 -7.84 -12.19
CA VAL A 84 2.20 -6.82 -11.27
C VAL A 84 3.31 -6.28 -10.37
N SER A 85 3.29 -4.97 -10.13
CA SER A 85 4.20 -4.25 -9.26
C SER A 85 4.16 -4.85 -7.84
N PRO A 86 5.30 -4.99 -7.15
CA PRO A 86 5.29 -5.33 -5.73
C PRO A 86 4.74 -4.15 -4.90
N ASP A 87 4.35 -4.45 -3.66
CA ASP A 87 4.11 -3.43 -2.65
C ASP A 87 5.42 -2.70 -2.31
N VAL A 88 5.30 -1.42 -1.94
CA VAL A 88 6.46 -0.53 -1.75
C VAL A 88 6.31 0.29 -0.47
N ALA A 89 7.39 0.35 0.31
CA ALA A 89 7.56 1.33 1.38
C ALA A 89 8.34 2.54 0.87
N VAL A 90 7.84 3.74 1.17
CA VAL A 90 8.43 5.02 0.76
C VAL A 90 8.66 5.89 1.98
N GLY A 91 9.90 6.29 2.21
CA GLY A 91 10.31 7.09 3.36
C GLY A 91 10.18 8.59 3.11
N ALA A 92 9.74 9.29 4.15
CA ALA A 92 9.74 10.76 4.27
C ALA A 92 10.40 11.13 5.61
N PRO A 93 11.74 11.08 5.71
CA PRO A 93 12.46 11.15 6.98
C PRO A 93 12.31 12.47 7.75
N MET A 94 11.87 13.55 7.08
CA MET A 94 11.58 14.84 7.73
C MET A 94 10.08 15.18 7.70
N GLY A 95 9.24 14.23 7.29
CA GLY A 95 7.80 14.36 7.37
C GLY A 95 7.25 14.08 8.77
N GLY A 96 5.93 14.07 8.89
CA GLY A 96 5.23 13.80 10.15
C GLY A 96 5.30 14.95 11.15
N GLU A 97 4.67 14.74 12.30
CA GLU A 97 4.63 15.74 13.37
C GLU A 97 6.04 16.05 13.89
N GLY A 98 6.38 17.34 13.96
CA GLY A 98 7.68 17.81 14.43
C GLY A 98 8.88 17.37 13.57
N GLY A 99 8.66 16.86 12.35
CA GLY A 99 9.74 16.34 11.49
C GLY A 99 10.35 15.04 12.00
N SER A 100 9.58 14.24 12.76
CA SER A 100 10.03 12.98 13.34
C SER A 100 10.29 11.87 12.29
N GLY A 101 9.68 12.00 11.12
CA GLY A 101 9.78 11.07 10.00
C GLY A 101 8.57 10.16 9.88
N GLN A 102 8.25 9.77 8.65
CA GLN A 102 7.10 8.94 8.31
C GLN A 102 7.46 7.95 7.19
N VAL A 103 6.80 6.80 7.17
CA VAL A 103 6.92 5.82 6.07
C VAL A 103 5.53 5.50 5.53
N PHE A 104 5.40 5.54 4.21
CA PHE A 104 4.15 5.25 3.51
C PHE A 104 4.23 3.90 2.82
N ILE A 105 3.16 3.12 2.91
CA ILE A 105 3.02 1.84 2.21
C ILE A 105 2.06 2.04 1.05
N PHE A 106 2.52 1.74 -0.17
CA PHE A 106 1.72 1.75 -1.38
C PHE A 106 1.56 0.33 -1.88
N ARG A 107 0.32 -0.06 -2.17
CA ARG A 107 0.02 -1.39 -2.68
C ARG A 107 0.26 -1.43 -4.19
N GLY A 108 0.85 -2.52 -4.67
CA GLY A 108 0.97 -2.83 -6.09
C GLY A 108 -0.34 -3.35 -6.68
N HIS A 109 -0.61 -3.01 -7.94
CA HIS A 109 -1.69 -3.61 -8.72
C HIS A 109 -1.34 -3.59 -10.21
N SER A 110 -2.19 -4.20 -11.04
CA SER A 110 -1.94 -4.42 -12.48
C SER A 110 -1.63 -3.18 -13.31
N GLU A 111 -1.93 -1.98 -12.82
CA GLU A 111 -1.68 -0.72 -13.52
C GLU A 111 -0.66 0.17 -12.79
N GLY A 112 0.02 -0.32 -11.75
CA GLY A 112 1.03 0.43 -11.01
C GLY A 112 0.91 0.29 -9.51
N LEU A 113 1.01 1.42 -8.81
CA LEU A 113 0.83 1.53 -7.36
C LEU A 113 -0.51 2.22 -7.07
N THR A 114 -1.08 1.98 -5.89
CA THR A 114 -2.23 2.78 -5.43
C THR A 114 -1.88 4.26 -5.37
N ALA A 115 -2.84 5.13 -5.71
CA ALA A 115 -2.63 6.59 -5.67
C ALA A 115 -2.43 7.11 -4.24
N GLU A 116 -3.18 6.53 -3.29
CA GLU A 116 -3.08 6.81 -1.86
C GLU A 116 -2.36 5.66 -1.15
N PRO A 117 -1.63 5.96 -0.05
CA PRO A 117 -0.99 4.92 0.75
C PRO A 117 -2.07 4.08 1.46
N THR A 118 -1.89 2.76 1.44
CA THR A 118 -2.75 1.82 2.19
C THR A 118 -2.46 1.85 3.68
N GLN A 119 -1.26 2.28 4.06
CA GLN A 119 -0.87 2.47 5.45
C GLN A 119 0.17 3.59 5.57
N SER A 120 0.12 4.35 6.67
CA SER A 120 1.16 5.29 7.09
C SER A 120 1.71 4.86 8.44
N LEU A 121 3.02 4.91 8.58
CA LEU A 121 3.76 4.60 9.81
C LEU A 121 4.42 5.87 10.31
N ASP A 122 3.94 6.40 11.43
CA ASP A 122 4.55 7.52 12.13
C ASP A 122 5.76 7.06 12.95
N SER A 123 6.76 7.93 13.08
CA SER A 123 7.91 7.68 13.94
C SER A 123 7.46 7.38 15.37
N PRO A 124 7.82 6.21 15.94
CA PRO A 124 7.57 5.92 17.35
C PRO A 124 8.62 6.58 18.27
N PHE A 125 9.57 7.34 17.70
CA PHE A 125 10.69 7.93 18.42
C PHE A 125 10.53 9.44 18.55
N PRO A 126 10.92 10.02 19.69
CA PRO A 126 10.80 11.45 19.93
C PRO A 126 11.81 12.25 19.10
N GLY A 127 11.43 13.49 18.77
CA GLY A 127 12.29 14.44 18.05
C GLY A 127 12.49 14.10 16.57
N PRO A 128 13.41 14.81 15.89
CA PRO A 128 13.71 14.57 14.48
C PRO A 128 14.53 13.29 14.31
N ALA A 129 13.86 12.13 14.44
CA ALA A 129 14.48 10.82 14.45
C ALA A 129 15.01 10.38 13.07
N ALA A 130 14.65 11.12 12.01
CA ALA A 130 14.89 10.74 10.63
C ALA A 130 14.33 9.35 10.30
N PHE A 131 13.17 9.02 10.88
CA PHE A 131 12.49 7.74 10.70
C PHE A 131 12.08 7.56 9.24
N GLY A 132 12.50 6.46 8.61
CA GLY A 132 12.26 6.22 7.19
C GLY A 132 13.40 6.66 6.28
N PHE A 133 14.55 7.07 6.82
CA PHE A 133 15.74 7.37 6.02
C PHE A 133 16.37 6.13 5.37
N ALA A 134 16.21 4.97 6.01
CA ALA A 134 16.65 3.68 5.47
C ALA A 134 15.52 2.67 5.64
N LEU A 135 15.25 1.88 4.59
CA LEU A 135 14.17 0.91 4.55
C LEU A 135 14.69 -0.42 4.00
N ARG A 136 14.19 -1.53 4.56
CA ARG A 136 14.40 -2.86 4.00
C ARG A 136 13.18 -3.73 4.28
N GLY A 137 12.60 -4.33 3.25
CA GLY A 137 11.50 -5.29 3.43
C GLY A 137 11.68 -6.54 2.56
N ALA A 138 10.56 -7.15 2.18
CA ALA A 138 10.49 -8.36 1.34
C ALA A 138 11.16 -9.60 1.96
N THR A 139 11.19 -9.68 3.30
CA THR A 139 11.70 -10.86 4.02
C THR A 139 10.84 -11.10 5.24
N ASP A 140 10.38 -12.33 5.41
CA ASP A 140 9.68 -12.81 6.60
C ASP A 140 10.70 -13.16 7.68
N LEU A 141 10.67 -12.46 8.82
CA LEU A 141 11.60 -12.63 9.93
C LEU A 141 11.05 -13.54 11.03
N ASP A 142 9.74 -13.73 11.11
CA ASP A 142 9.10 -14.49 12.19
C ASP A 142 8.44 -15.80 11.73
N GLY A 143 8.49 -16.11 10.44
CA GLY A 143 8.03 -17.36 9.86
C GLY A 143 6.53 -17.46 9.71
N ASN A 144 5.80 -16.34 9.79
CA ASN A 144 4.33 -16.32 9.64
C ASN A 144 3.88 -16.35 8.17
N GLY A 145 4.83 -16.28 7.23
CA GLY A 145 4.66 -16.31 5.80
C GLY A 145 4.48 -14.94 5.15
N TYR A 146 4.38 -13.85 5.90
CA TYR A 146 4.21 -12.48 5.39
C TYR A 146 5.52 -11.71 5.50
N PRO A 147 5.88 -10.88 4.50
CA PRO A 147 7.12 -10.12 4.56
C PRO A 147 7.04 -9.02 5.61
N ASP A 148 8.16 -8.77 6.28
CA ASP A 148 8.31 -7.74 7.29
C ASP A 148 9.04 -6.50 6.75
N LEU A 149 9.04 -5.41 7.52
CA LEU A 149 9.70 -4.15 7.20
C LEU A 149 10.60 -3.66 8.34
N LEU A 150 11.86 -3.39 8.01
CA LEU A 150 12.83 -2.70 8.85
C LEU A 150 12.89 -1.22 8.47
N VAL A 151 12.81 -0.35 9.47
CA VAL A 151 12.87 1.11 9.31
C VAL A 151 13.99 1.70 10.16
N GLY A 152 14.98 2.31 9.52
CA GLY A 152 16.04 3.04 10.20
C GLY A 152 15.60 4.44 10.63
N ALA A 153 16.01 4.82 11.84
CA ALA A 153 15.83 6.15 12.42
C ALA A 153 17.15 6.60 13.05
N TYR A 154 18.10 7.02 12.22
CA TYR A 154 19.47 7.30 12.66
C TYR A 154 19.54 8.48 13.63
N GLY A 155 18.63 9.46 13.52
CA GLY A 155 18.55 10.58 14.46
C GLY A 155 18.21 10.15 15.88
N ALA A 156 17.53 9.01 16.03
CA ALA A 156 17.25 8.38 17.32
C ALA A 156 18.20 7.23 17.68
N ALA A 157 19.19 6.93 16.83
CA ALA A 157 20.08 5.76 16.93
C ALA A 157 19.31 4.43 17.09
N LYS A 158 18.18 4.28 16.39
CA LYS A 158 17.29 3.11 16.50
C LYS A 158 16.90 2.55 15.14
N VAL A 159 16.46 1.30 15.18
CA VAL A 159 15.79 0.60 14.07
C VAL A 159 14.46 0.08 14.60
N ALA A 160 13.37 0.33 13.88
CA ALA A 160 12.07 -0.25 14.14
C ALA A 160 11.84 -1.46 13.23
N VAL A 161 11.15 -2.47 13.74
CA VAL A 161 10.76 -3.67 13.01
C VAL A 161 9.23 -3.74 13.01
N TYR A 162 8.64 -3.76 11.83
CA TYR A 162 7.20 -3.90 11.60
C TYR A 162 6.94 -5.27 10.99
N ARG A 163 6.09 -6.06 11.65
CA ARG A 163 5.78 -7.42 11.22
C ARG A 163 4.51 -7.46 10.38
N GLY A 164 4.56 -8.18 9.27
CA GLY A 164 3.39 -8.46 8.44
C GLY A 164 2.38 -9.29 9.22
N GLN A 165 1.09 -8.96 9.10
CA GLN A 165 0.02 -9.70 9.78
C GLN A 165 -0.78 -10.54 8.78
N PRO A 166 -1.24 -11.74 9.18
CA PRO A 166 -2.12 -12.53 8.33
C PRO A 166 -3.41 -11.80 7.93
N VAL A 167 -3.68 -11.78 6.63
CA VAL A 167 -4.86 -11.13 6.04
C VAL A 167 -5.99 -12.13 5.86
N VAL A 168 -7.16 -11.85 6.44
CA VAL A 168 -8.36 -12.70 6.35
C VAL A 168 -9.39 -12.05 5.43
N VAL A 169 -9.75 -12.75 4.36
CA VAL A 169 -10.77 -12.31 3.40
C VAL A 169 -12.10 -13.00 3.71
N ALA A 170 -13.04 -12.27 4.31
CA ALA A 170 -14.40 -12.77 4.58
C ALA A 170 -15.32 -12.53 3.37
N ARG A 171 -16.00 -13.58 2.90
CA ARG A 171 -17.03 -13.48 1.85
C ARG A 171 -18.39 -13.75 2.48
N THR A 172 -19.31 -12.80 2.33
CA THR A 172 -20.67 -12.91 2.88
C THR A 172 -21.69 -12.87 1.75
N GLN A 173 -22.76 -13.65 1.92
CA GLN A 173 -23.91 -13.65 1.02
C GLN A 173 -25.16 -13.64 1.87
N LEU A 174 -26.05 -12.70 1.60
CA LEU A 174 -27.38 -12.64 2.20
C LEU A 174 -28.41 -12.81 1.09
N SER A 175 -29.23 -13.84 1.22
CA SER A 175 -30.36 -14.08 0.32
C SER A 175 -31.64 -13.82 1.08
N VAL A 176 -32.45 -12.90 0.58
CA VAL A 176 -33.79 -12.61 1.08
C VAL A 176 -34.77 -12.64 -0.10
N PRO A 177 -36.07 -12.92 0.13
CA PRO A 177 -37.06 -12.82 -0.93
C PRO A 177 -37.12 -11.41 -1.51
N ASP A 178 -37.35 -11.29 -2.82
CA ASP A 178 -37.46 -9.99 -3.51
C ASP A 178 -38.71 -9.19 -3.07
N GLY A 179 -39.69 -9.88 -2.47
CA GLY A 179 -40.89 -9.28 -1.91
C GLY A 179 -41.64 -10.25 -1.01
N LEU A 180 -42.32 -9.70 0.00
CA LEU A 180 -43.18 -10.44 0.90
C LEU A 180 -44.63 -10.25 0.45
N ASN A 181 -45.39 -11.34 0.29
CA ASN A 181 -46.81 -11.28 -0.01
C ASN A 181 -47.62 -11.34 1.30
N PRO A 182 -48.30 -10.25 1.73
CA PRO A 182 -49.03 -10.21 3.00
C PRO A 182 -50.23 -11.16 3.07
N GLU A 183 -50.75 -11.56 1.91
CA GLU A 183 -51.84 -12.52 1.78
C GLU A 183 -51.36 -13.97 1.99
N LEU A 184 -50.05 -14.22 1.83
CA LEU A 184 -49.45 -15.55 1.90
C LEU A 184 -48.84 -15.79 3.29
N ARG A 185 -49.70 -16.16 4.25
CA ARG A 185 -49.33 -16.32 5.68
C ARG A 185 -48.98 -17.77 6.03
N THR A 186 -47.79 -18.20 5.60
CA THR A 186 -47.34 -19.60 5.71
C THR A 186 -46.70 -19.96 7.06
N CYS A 187 -46.30 -18.99 7.87
CA CYS A 187 -45.67 -19.21 9.18
C CYS A 187 -46.62 -18.85 10.34
N ALA A 188 -46.41 -19.44 11.52
CA ALA A 188 -47.16 -19.14 12.74
C ALA A 188 -46.23 -18.67 13.86
N LEU A 189 -46.62 -17.61 14.57
CA LEU A 189 -45.85 -17.07 15.69
C LEU A 189 -45.90 -18.01 16.89
N PRO A 190 -44.75 -18.34 17.53
CA PRO A 190 -44.71 -19.32 18.63
C PRO A 190 -45.54 -18.94 19.86
N ALA A 191 -45.72 -17.65 20.13
CA ALA A 191 -46.35 -17.16 21.37
C ALA A 191 -47.87 -16.96 21.26
N SER A 192 -48.37 -16.47 20.11
CA SER A 192 -49.79 -16.17 19.92
C SER A 192 -50.50 -17.12 18.96
N GLY A 193 -49.74 -17.88 18.15
CA GLY A 193 -50.30 -18.71 17.08
C GLY A 193 -50.74 -17.94 15.83
N ASP A 194 -50.55 -16.61 15.81
CA ASP A 194 -50.96 -15.78 14.68
C ASP A 194 -50.16 -16.13 13.41
N ARG A 195 -50.85 -16.18 12.26
CA ARG A 195 -50.22 -16.48 10.97
C ARG A 195 -49.63 -15.21 10.34
N VAL A 196 -48.38 -15.30 9.87
CA VAL A 196 -47.60 -14.20 9.29
C VAL A 196 -46.98 -14.62 7.95
N SER A 197 -46.71 -13.63 7.09
CA SER A 197 -45.98 -13.80 5.83
C SER A 197 -44.46 -13.85 6.08
N TRP A 198 -43.75 -14.64 5.28
CA TRP A 198 -42.28 -14.77 5.30
C TRP A 198 -41.72 -14.75 3.88
#